data_AF-A0A7X6PX40-F1
#
_entry.id   AF-A0A7X6PX40-F1
#
_cell.length_a   1.000
_cell.length_b   1.000
_cell.length_c   1.000
_cell.angle_alpha   90.00
_cell.angle_beta   90.00
_cell.angle_gamma   90.00
#
_symmetry.space_group_name_H-M   'P 1'
#
loop_
_entity.id
_entity.type
_entity.pdbx_description
1 polymer ?
#
loop_
_entity_poly.entity_id
_entity_poly.type
_entity_poly.pdbx_seq_one_letter_code
_entity_poly.pdbx_strand_id
1 'polypeptide(L)'
;MGNIYRDIPFDLPDELTEKIAGSAQKGVTVERIISKGHASPPGFWYDQDKSEFVILLKGRGAILFKEQEQEQIVEMLPGDYREIPCHTLHRVEWTSAEEETVWLAFFY
;
A
#
# COMPACT_ATOMS: atom_id res chain seq x y z
N MET A 1 10.51 3.84 20.09
CA MET A 1 10.05 2.46 19.84
C MET A 1 8.60 2.55 19.37
N GLY A 2 8.31 2.09 18.15
CA GLY A 2 6.96 2.15 17.56
C GLY A 2 6.27 0.78 17.54
N ASN A 3 4.97 0.75 17.28
CA ASN A 3 4.20 -0.48 17.05
C ASN A 3 3.28 -0.25 15.85
N ILE A 4 3.36 -1.15 14.85
CA ILE A 4 2.64 -1.00 13.58
C ILE A 4 1.11 -0.97 13.77
N TYR A 5 0.58 -1.59 14.83
CA TYR A 5 -0.86 -1.74 15.09
C TYR A 5 -1.43 -0.76 16.13
N ARG A 6 -0.62 0.18 16.63
CA ARG A 6 -1.07 1.17 17.62
C ARG A 6 -1.39 2.52 16.99
N ASP A 7 -2.13 3.33 17.73
CA ASP A 7 -2.46 4.71 17.39
C ASP A 7 -3.20 4.85 16.06
N ILE A 8 -4.01 3.84 15.73
CA ILE A 8 -4.89 3.86 14.56
C ILE A 8 -6.14 4.67 14.93
N PRO A 9 -6.43 5.79 14.25
CA PRO A 9 -7.64 6.57 14.47
C PRO A 9 -8.89 5.70 14.26
N PHE A 10 -9.93 5.93 15.07
CA PHE A 10 -11.21 5.26 14.87
C PHE A 10 -11.89 5.72 13.57
N ASP A 11 -11.77 7.01 13.27
CA ASP A 11 -12.27 7.62 12.04
C ASP A 11 -11.11 7.82 11.06
N LEU A 12 -11.24 7.25 9.87
CA LEU A 12 -10.25 7.24 8.79
C LEU A 12 -10.96 7.65 7.49
N PRO A 13 -11.31 8.94 7.33
CA PRO A 13 -11.97 9.41 6.10
C PRO A 13 -11.07 9.22 4.88
N ASP A 14 -9.76 9.37 5.06
CA ASP A 14 -8.72 9.13 4.08
C ASP A 14 -7.74 8.07 4.59
N GLU A 15 -6.96 7.47 3.69
CA GLU A 15 -5.85 6.60 4.09
C GLU A 15 -4.84 7.37 4.93
N LEU A 16 -4.34 6.73 5.99
CA LEU A 16 -3.27 7.28 6.82
C LEU A 16 -1.94 6.70 6.38
N THR A 17 -1.08 7.54 5.79
CA THR A 17 0.29 7.18 5.42
C THR A 17 1.29 7.88 6.33
N GLU A 18 2.18 7.09 6.94
CA GLU A 18 3.21 7.58 7.85
C GLU A 18 4.57 7.02 7.52
N LYS A 19 5.55 7.89 7.28
CA LYS A 19 6.94 7.49 7.19
C LYS A 19 7.47 7.11 8.58
N ILE A 20 7.83 5.85 8.77
CA ILE A 20 8.34 5.33 10.05
C ILE A 20 9.85 5.10 10.06
N ALA A 21 10.50 5.00 8.89
CA ALA A 21 11.96 4.88 8.79
C ALA A 21 12.50 5.38 7.44
N GLY A 22 13.84 5.43 7.34
CA GLY A 22 14.56 5.75 6.10
C GLY A 22 14.78 7.25 5.83
N SER A 23 15.41 7.54 4.70
CA SER A 23 15.76 8.89 4.23
C SER A 23 15.60 8.93 2.71
N ALA A 24 14.74 9.82 2.23
CA ALA A 24 14.52 10.02 0.80
C ALA A 24 15.84 10.40 0.09
N GLN A 25 16.72 11.15 0.75
CA GLN A 25 18.05 11.52 0.23
C GLN A 25 18.96 10.30 0.01
N LYS A 26 18.76 9.23 0.80
CA LYS A 26 19.51 7.97 0.68
C LYS A 26 18.81 6.94 -0.20
N GLY A 27 17.72 7.31 -0.88
CA GLY A 27 16.96 6.41 -1.74
C GLY A 27 15.95 5.54 -1.02
N VAL A 28 16.09 5.27 0.29
CA VAL A 28 15.24 4.30 1.00
C VAL A 28 14.24 4.94 1.95
N THR A 29 12.95 4.60 1.84
CA THR A 29 11.88 5.01 2.77
C THR A 29 11.04 3.81 3.20
N VAL A 30 10.58 3.80 4.44
CA VAL A 30 9.59 2.82 4.93
C VAL A 30 8.37 3.55 5.44
N GLU A 31 7.19 3.17 4.93
CA GLU A 31 5.91 3.77 5.25
C GLU A 31 4.95 2.74 5.82
N ARG A 32 4.24 3.13 6.87
CA ARG A 32 3.04 2.46 7.36
C ARG A 32 1.84 3.09 6.67
N ILE A 33 0.98 2.28 6.08
CA ILE A 33 -0.26 2.75 5.45
C ILE A 33 -1.43 2.05 6.12
N ILE A 34 -2.46 2.81 6.50
CA ILE A 34 -3.68 2.29 7.09
C ILE A 34 -4.88 2.70 6.25
N SER A 35 -5.63 1.70 5.82
CA SER A 35 -6.82 1.85 4.99
C SER A 35 -8.03 1.19 5.68
N LYS A 36 -9.23 1.64 5.36
CA LYS A 36 -10.50 1.06 5.80
C LYS A 36 -11.60 1.36 4.79
N GLY A 37 -11.76 0.47 3.81
CA GLY A 37 -12.70 0.62 2.70
C GLY A 37 -12.23 1.58 1.61
N HIS A 38 -11.00 2.08 1.71
CA HIS A 38 -10.40 2.96 0.70
C HIS A 38 -9.99 2.18 -0.54
N ALA A 39 -9.99 2.90 -1.66
CA ALA A 39 -9.48 2.47 -2.95
C ALA A 39 -8.88 3.69 -3.66
N SER A 40 -7.97 3.45 -4.60
CA SER A 40 -7.46 4.51 -5.45
C SER A 40 -8.59 5.16 -6.27
N PRO A 41 -8.62 6.50 -6.44
CA PRO A 41 -9.68 7.18 -7.20
C PRO A 41 -9.86 6.60 -8.61
N PRO A 42 -11.07 6.72 -9.21
CA PRO A 42 -11.30 6.27 -10.58
C PRO A 42 -10.33 6.91 -11.58
N GLY A 43 -9.68 6.07 -12.39
CA GLY A 43 -8.70 6.50 -13.40
C GLY A 43 -7.31 6.84 -12.87
N PHE A 44 -7.10 6.83 -11.54
CA PHE A 44 -5.78 7.03 -10.94
C PHE A 44 -4.93 5.75 -10.98
N TRP A 45 -3.66 5.91 -11.33
CA TRP A 45 -2.63 4.87 -11.32
C TRP A 45 -1.36 5.43 -10.68
N TYR A 46 -0.73 4.62 -9.83
CA TYR A 46 0.65 4.87 -9.39
C TYR A 46 1.60 4.54 -10.53
N ASP A 47 2.51 5.48 -10.81
CA ASP A 47 3.69 5.32 -11.67
C ASP A 47 4.86 5.94 -10.92
N GLN A 48 5.67 5.10 -10.28
CA GLN A 48 6.70 5.54 -9.35
C GLN A 48 8.10 5.29 -9.93
N ASP A 49 9.00 6.25 -9.71
CA ASP A 49 10.42 6.14 -10.13
C ASP A 49 11.20 5.08 -9.34
N LYS A 50 10.70 4.69 -8.17
CA LYS A 50 11.33 3.72 -7.27
C LYS A 50 10.60 2.39 -7.31
N SER A 51 11.32 1.33 -7.00
CA SER A 51 10.67 0.05 -6.73
C SER A 51 10.03 0.10 -5.34
N GLU A 52 8.90 -0.58 -5.21
CA GLU A 52 8.16 -0.73 -3.97
C GLU A 52 8.13 -2.20 -3.56
N PHE A 53 8.48 -2.50 -2.31
CA PHE A 53 8.10 -3.75 -1.67
C PHE A 53 6.97 -3.46 -0.69
N VAL A 54 5.81 -4.07 -0.89
CA VAL A 54 4.63 -3.90 -0.05
C VAL A 54 4.20 -5.23 0.54
N ILE A 55 3.87 -5.23 1.84
CA ILE A 55 3.32 -6.38 2.54
C ILE A 55 2.05 -5.98 3.29
N LEU A 56 1.02 -6.83 3.21
CA LEU A 56 -0.20 -6.67 3.98
C LEU A 56 -0.03 -7.41 5.32
N LEU A 57 -0.15 -6.70 6.44
CA LEU A 57 0.08 -7.23 7.78
C LEU A 57 -1.21 -7.57 8.54
N LYS A 58 -2.30 -6.86 8.25
CA LYS A 58 -3.64 -7.05 8.83
C LYS A 58 -4.70 -6.66 7.81
N GLY A 59 -5.87 -7.29 7.87
CA GLY A 59 -7.01 -6.99 7.01
C GLY A 59 -6.94 -7.73 5.69
N ARG A 60 -7.39 -7.09 4.62
CA ARG A 60 -7.37 -7.63 3.25
C ARG A 60 -7.58 -6.50 2.25
N GLY A 61 -7.07 -6.68 1.04
CA GLY A 61 -7.27 -5.76 -0.07
C GLY A 61 -6.86 -6.39 -1.37
N ALA A 62 -6.99 -5.65 -2.46
CA ALA A 62 -6.48 -6.05 -3.75
C ALA A 62 -5.72 -4.91 -4.43
N ILE A 63 -4.64 -5.28 -5.12
CA ILE A 63 -3.88 -4.38 -5.96
C ILE A 63 -4.15 -4.77 -7.41
N LEU A 64 -4.55 -3.80 -8.23
CA LEU A 64 -4.68 -3.97 -9.66
C LEU A 64 -3.40 -3.49 -10.32
N PHE A 65 -2.77 -4.37 -11.08
CA PHE A 65 -1.58 -4.09 -11.89
C PHE A 65 -1.97 -3.95 -13.35
N LYS A 66 -1.26 -3.07 -14.07
CA LYS A 66 -1.35 -2.94 -15.51
C LYS A 66 0.00 -3.24 -16.13
N GLU A 67 0.09 -4.42 -16.72
CA GLU A 67 1.26 -4.88 -17.47
C GLU A 67 0.91 -4.88 -18.96
N GLN A 68 1.55 -3.98 -19.71
CA GLN A 68 1.26 -3.78 -21.14
C GLN A 68 -0.23 -3.45 -21.40
N GLU A 69 -0.96 -4.34 -22.07
CA GLU A 69 -2.39 -4.21 -22.38
C GLU A 69 -3.27 -5.08 -21.47
N GLN A 70 -2.69 -5.72 -20.43
CA GLN A 70 -3.41 -6.61 -19.53
C GLN A 70 -3.51 -6.01 -18.13
N GLU A 71 -4.69 -6.12 -17.54
CA GLU A 71 -4.94 -5.77 -16.15
C GLU A 71 -5.08 -7.04 -15.32
N GLN A 72 -4.36 -7.11 -14.20
CA GLN A 72 -4.40 -8.23 -13.28
C GLN A 72 -4.70 -7.74 -11.87
N ILE A 73 -5.82 -8.21 -11.31
CA ILE A 73 -6.14 -8.03 -9.90
C ILE A 73 -5.42 -9.09 -9.09
N VAL A 74 -4.74 -8.65 -8.04
CA VAL A 74 -4.05 -9.50 -7.07
C VAL A 74 -4.66 -9.28 -5.70
N GLU A 75 -5.32 -10.31 -5.20
CA GLU A 75 -5.82 -10.40 -3.83
C GLU A 75 -4.65 -10.49 -2.84
N MET A 76 -4.76 -9.78 -1.72
CA MET A 76 -3.77 -9.70 -0.67
C MET A 76 -4.41 -10.06 0.67
N LEU A 77 -3.84 -11.05 1.35
CA LEU A 77 -4.16 -11.46 2.71
C LEU A 77 -2.97 -11.21 3.65
N PRO A 78 -3.17 -11.29 4.98
CA PRO A 78 -2.07 -11.04 5.92
C PRO A 78 -0.90 -11.99 5.69
N GLY A 79 0.28 -11.42 5.45
CA GLY A 79 1.51 -12.13 5.11
C GLY A 79 1.84 -12.12 3.62
N ASP A 80 0.88 -11.81 2.74
CA ASP A 80 1.15 -11.65 1.31
C ASP A 80 1.93 -10.36 1.06
N TYR A 81 2.88 -10.46 0.13
CA TYR A 81 3.74 -9.34 -0.26
C TYR A 81 3.94 -9.30 -1.78
N ARG A 82 4.28 -8.12 -2.27
CA ARG A 82 4.64 -7.87 -3.67
C ARG A 82 5.85 -6.96 -3.74
N GLU A 83 6.75 -7.29 -4.66
CA GLU A 83 7.67 -6.32 -5.21
C GLU A 83 7.04 -5.75 -6.48
N ILE A 84 7.03 -4.43 -6.58
CA ILE A 84 6.47 -3.65 -7.66
C ILE A 84 7.65 -2.86 -8.26
N PRO A 85 8.18 -3.29 -9.41
CA PRO A 85 9.28 -2.59 -10.07
C PRO A 85 8.91 -1.14 -10.40
N CYS A 86 9.91 -0.25 -10.48
CA CYS A 86 9.69 1.12 -10.95
C CYS A 86 8.93 1.15 -12.29
N HIS A 87 8.09 2.18 -12.45
CA HIS A 87 7.20 2.37 -13.60
C HIS A 87 6.18 1.24 -13.86
N THR A 88 5.96 0.37 -12.88
CA THR A 88 4.86 -0.60 -12.93
C THR A 88 3.59 0.12 -12.53
N LEU A 89 2.68 0.28 -13.48
CA LEU A 89 1.38 0.88 -13.24
C LEU A 89 0.56 -0.02 -12.31
N HIS A 90 0.18 0.52 -11.16
CA HIS A 90 -0.64 -0.20 -10.21
C HIS A 90 -1.59 0.73 -9.45
N ARG A 91 -2.61 0.18 -8.81
CA ARG A 91 -3.54 0.92 -7.96
C ARG A 91 -4.15 0.00 -6.91
N VAL A 92 -4.56 0.58 -5.78
CA VAL A 92 -5.34 -0.15 -4.80
C VAL A 92 -6.77 -0.24 -5.33
N GLU A 93 -7.21 -1.44 -5.69
CA GLU A 93 -8.55 -1.66 -6.23
C GLU A 93 -9.59 -1.60 -5.12
N TRP A 94 -9.28 -2.19 -3.96
CA TRP A 94 -10.10 -2.09 -2.76
C TRP A 94 -9.33 -2.51 -1.50
N THR A 95 -9.81 -2.07 -0.34
CA THR A 95 -9.41 -2.55 1.00
C THR A 95 -10.66 -2.92 1.81
N SER A 96 -10.52 -3.74 2.84
CA SER A 96 -11.66 -4.13 3.70
C SER A 96 -12.35 -2.92 4.32
N ALA A 97 -13.68 -2.83 4.21
CA ALA A 97 -14.49 -1.83 4.91
C ALA A 97 -14.81 -2.22 6.36
N GLU A 98 -14.73 -3.51 6.68
CA GLU A 98 -15.14 -4.07 7.97
C GLU A 98 -14.04 -3.97 9.05
N GLU A 99 -12.78 -3.91 8.63
CA GLU A 99 -11.61 -3.87 9.49
C GLU A 99 -10.50 -3.03 8.87
N GLU A 100 -9.59 -2.51 9.68
CA GLU A 100 -8.43 -1.77 9.18
C GLU A 100 -7.49 -2.71 8.43
N THR A 101 -7.10 -2.29 7.24
CA THR A 101 -6.03 -2.92 6.46
C THR A 101 -4.73 -2.18 6.76
N VAL A 102 -3.73 -2.91 7.24
CA VAL A 102 -2.44 -2.33 7.64
C VAL A 102 -1.37 -2.85 6.69
N TRP A 103 -0.75 -1.94 5.96
CA TRP A 103 0.32 -2.21 5.02
C TRP A 103 1.65 -1.69 5.55
N LEU A 104 2.72 -2.30 5.07
CA LEU A 104 4.08 -1.78 5.23
C LEU A 104 4.73 -1.74 3.85
N ALA A 105 5.09 -0.54 3.42
CA ALA A 105 5.68 -0.28 2.11
C ALA A 105 7.13 0.19 2.26
N PHE A 106 8.01 -0.34 1.43
CA PHE A 106 9.42 -0.01 1.37
C PHE A 106 9.73 0.49 -0.03
N PHE A 107 10.28 1.69 -0.14
CA PHE A 107 10.66 2.30 -1.41
C PHE A 107 12.18 2.37 -1.51
N TYR A 108 12.76 1.91 -2.62
CA TYR A 108 14.21 1.90 -2.85
C TYR A 108 14.60 2.17 -4.31
#